data_AF-A0A941X8U1-F1
#
_entry.id   AF-A0A941X8U1-F1
#
_cell.length_a   1.000
_cell.length_b   1.000
_cell.length_c   1.000
_cell.angle_alpha   90.00
_cell.angle_beta   90.00
_cell.angle_gamma   90.00
#
_symmetry.space_group_name_H-M   'P 1'
#
loop_
_entity.id
_entity.type
_entity.pdbx_description
1 polymer ?
#
loop_
_entity_poly.entity_id
_entity_poly.type
_entity_poly.pdbx_seq_one_letter_code
_entity_poly.pdbx_strand_id
1 'polypeptide(L)'
;MNAKCKKFLTMLLLVCVSIGAAGCSAYSNQRYYERAQLMMGSGEYAEAAELFHQLGEYEDSAEYALYAAALDALQRGKIELARANLLEIAPFKSADRYLRYLDALDAENEGELDSALDIYVSLGSFEDCAERAQALEAAIPEQAIRQGRQLMSQGDYEGARDLFLSLNGYGQSRALSDACTAAIARKAYLAAEDLLGAGDYLGAMNAFAAMGDTLDAAHRAEECRSLLLKQAEEAFQAVTLETADALDEQLESLSADAAFAEIRKALAEKFGVNLSLLRAARSEHPYVLLGTYPMGESGAESDVLWQVLRVDGNQLVLLCCSVIDASSVATTSDLPMADTPDAAEISLPSAADLATLTDLTCAATPYAAAQGASAVYWLRDTLESGIHPVISETGALTLPADTEVPGIRPLALLDLTAYVFTAGDGTEENPYR
;
A
#
# COMPACT_ATOMS: atom_id res chain seq x y z
N MET A 1 -6.40 -75.31 108.48
CA MET A 1 -6.98 -74.15 109.20
C MET A 1 -5.92 -73.07 109.28
N ASN A 2 -6.06 -71.83 108.82
CA ASN A 2 -7.23 -71.09 108.37
C ASN A 2 -6.84 -70.08 107.29
N ALA A 3 -7.45 -70.22 106.12
CA ALA A 3 -7.67 -69.14 105.18
C ALA A 3 -8.85 -68.30 105.70
N LYS A 4 -8.63 -67.01 106.00
CA LYS A 4 -9.66 -65.95 106.07
C LYS A 4 -9.03 -64.63 106.53
N CYS A 5 -8.28 -63.96 105.63
CA CYS A 5 -8.06 -62.52 105.70
C CYS A 5 -7.62 -61.96 104.33
N LYS A 6 -8.37 -62.32 103.28
CA LYS A 6 -8.03 -62.03 101.86
C LYS A 6 -9.12 -61.26 101.11
N LYS A 7 -9.94 -60.42 101.78
CA LYS A 7 -11.09 -59.77 101.10
C LYS A 7 -11.40 -58.31 101.49
N PHE A 8 -10.45 -57.54 102.02
CA PHE A 8 -10.72 -56.13 102.34
C PHE A 8 -9.63 -55.13 101.93
N LEU A 9 -8.74 -55.53 101.01
CA LEU A 9 -7.74 -54.63 100.42
C LEU A 9 -7.70 -54.76 98.88
N THR A 10 -8.87 -55.00 98.29
CA THR A 10 -9.14 -54.98 96.85
C THR A 10 -10.30 -54.02 96.59
N MET A 11 -10.17 -52.81 97.13
CA MET A 11 -11.09 -51.68 96.92
C MET A 11 -10.30 -50.37 97.04
N LEU A 12 -9.18 -50.27 96.32
CA LEU A 12 -8.53 -49.00 95.99
C LEU A 12 -7.81 -49.14 94.64
N LEU A 13 -8.61 -49.45 93.62
CA LEU A 13 -8.24 -49.36 92.21
C LEU A 13 -9.39 -48.64 91.51
N LEU A 14 -9.57 -47.33 91.76
CA LEU A 14 -10.44 -46.55 90.89
C LEU A 14 -10.28 -45.02 90.85
N VAL A 15 -9.20 -44.41 91.35
CA VAL A 15 -8.89 -43.00 91.04
C VAL A 15 -7.38 -42.83 91.08
N CYS A 16 -6.82 -42.08 90.14
CA CYS A 16 -5.40 -41.95 89.78
C CYS A 16 -4.88 -42.95 88.73
N VAL A 17 -5.76 -43.42 87.84
CA VAL A 17 -5.43 -43.48 86.40
C VAL A 17 -6.08 -42.25 85.77
N SER A 18 -5.38 -41.12 85.83
CA SER A 18 -5.57 -39.93 84.97
C SER A 18 -4.90 -38.73 85.66
N ILE A 19 -3.74 -38.33 85.12
CA ILE A 19 -2.94 -37.12 85.35
C ILE A 19 -1.50 -37.55 85.67
N GLY A 20 -0.72 -37.68 84.59
CA GLY A 20 0.67 -38.13 84.62
C GLY A 20 1.21 -38.67 83.28
N ALA A 21 0.45 -38.59 82.18
CA ALA A 21 0.85 -39.08 80.86
C ALA A 21 0.91 -37.99 79.77
N ALA A 22 1.13 -36.73 80.15
CA ALA A 22 1.41 -35.65 79.19
C ALA A 22 2.85 -35.10 79.32
N GLY A 23 3.60 -35.49 80.35
CA GLY A 23 4.94 -34.94 80.62
C GLY A 23 6.13 -35.77 80.12
N CYS A 24 5.95 -37.05 79.76
CA CYS A 24 7.05 -37.92 79.30
C CYS A 24 7.06 -38.18 77.78
N SER A 25 5.94 -38.07 77.08
CA SER A 25 5.89 -38.16 75.61
C SER A 25 6.27 -36.83 74.93
N ALA A 26 5.94 -35.69 75.54
CA ALA A 26 6.31 -34.38 75.01
C ALA A 26 7.83 -34.16 74.99
N TYR A 27 8.55 -34.60 76.05
CA TYR A 27 10.01 -34.47 76.13
C TYR A 27 10.76 -35.40 75.16
N SER A 28 10.17 -36.56 74.80
CA SER A 28 10.73 -37.43 73.75
C SER A 28 10.46 -36.90 72.35
N ASN A 29 9.24 -36.42 72.08
CA ASN A 29 8.85 -35.92 70.76
C ASN A 29 9.66 -34.68 70.35
N GLN A 30 9.89 -33.74 71.29
CA GLN A 30 10.76 -32.60 71.06
C GLN A 30 12.16 -33.01 70.57
N ARG A 31 12.79 -34.01 71.22
CA ARG A 31 14.12 -34.48 70.83
C ARG A 31 14.14 -35.16 69.47
N TYR A 32 13.11 -35.92 69.13
CA TYR A 32 12.99 -36.55 67.82
C TYR A 32 12.73 -35.52 66.72
N TYR A 33 11.94 -34.48 67.02
CA TYR A 33 11.68 -33.38 66.11
C TYR A 33 12.94 -32.55 65.81
N GLU A 34 13.68 -32.15 66.84
CA GLU A 34 14.98 -31.48 66.70
C GLU A 34 15.98 -32.35 65.92
N ARG A 35 15.99 -33.66 66.16
CA ARG A 35 16.82 -34.61 65.40
C ARG A 35 16.42 -34.66 63.92
N ALA A 36 15.13 -34.73 63.61
CA ALA A 36 14.64 -34.74 62.24
C ALA A 36 15.01 -33.43 61.51
N GLN A 37 14.94 -32.28 62.20
CA GLN A 37 15.39 -30.99 61.65
C GLN A 37 16.92 -30.95 61.40
N LEU A 38 17.73 -31.56 62.28
CA LEU A 38 19.18 -31.69 62.05
C LEU A 38 19.48 -32.56 60.82
N MET A 39 18.69 -33.62 60.61
CA MET A 39 18.79 -34.51 59.45
C MET A 39 18.43 -33.75 58.16
N MET A 40 17.40 -32.89 58.19
CA MET A 40 17.09 -31.98 57.08
C MET A 40 18.26 -31.06 56.73
N GLY A 41 18.93 -30.49 57.74
CA GLY A 41 20.10 -29.64 57.53
C GLY A 41 21.33 -30.39 57.01
N SER A 42 21.37 -31.72 57.20
CA SER A 42 22.46 -32.59 56.76
C SER A 42 22.17 -33.28 55.41
N GLY A 43 20.99 -33.07 54.83
CA GLY A 43 20.55 -33.70 53.58
C GLY A 43 20.07 -35.15 53.73
N GLU A 44 19.86 -35.64 54.95
CA GLU A 44 19.32 -36.97 55.25
C GLU A 44 17.78 -36.95 55.17
N TYR A 45 17.26 -36.60 53.98
CA TYR A 45 15.84 -36.30 53.78
C TYR A 45 14.92 -37.50 53.91
N ALA A 46 15.35 -38.69 53.45
CA ALA A 46 14.58 -39.92 53.58
C ALA A 46 14.35 -40.28 55.05
N GLU A 47 15.43 -40.31 55.84
CA GLU A 47 15.34 -40.65 57.25
C GLU A 47 14.65 -39.54 58.07
N ALA A 48 14.79 -38.27 57.67
CA ALA A 48 14.04 -37.17 58.26
C ALA A 48 12.53 -37.31 58.01
N ALA A 49 12.12 -37.66 56.78
CA ALA A 49 10.72 -37.88 56.42
C ALA A 49 10.08 -38.97 57.28
N GLU A 50 10.77 -40.10 57.47
CA GLU A 50 10.29 -41.19 58.34
C GLU A 50 10.14 -40.76 59.79
N LEU A 51 11.10 -39.98 60.32
CA LEU A 51 11.07 -39.53 61.71
C LEU A 51 9.97 -38.49 61.96
N PHE A 52 9.77 -37.55 61.02
CA PHE A 52 8.64 -36.62 61.05
C PHE A 52 7.29 -37.35 60.91
N HIS A 53 7.20 -38.37 60.06
CA HIS A 53 5.99 -39.18 59.94
C HIS A 53 5.64 -39.90 61.25
N GLN A 54 6.63 -40.42 61.98
CA GLN A 54 6.43 -41.05 63.30
C GLN A 54 5.93 -40.06 64.36
N LEU A 55 6.25 -38.78 64.21
CA LEU A 55 5.82 -37.71 65.12
C LEU A 55 4.36 -37.29 64.90
N GLY A 56 3.77 -37.61 63.74
CA GLY A 56 2.36 -37.36 63.44
C GLY A 56 1.98 -35.89 63.54
N GLU A 57 0.98 -35.57 64.36
CA GLU A 57 0.46 -34.20 64.57
C GLU A 57 1.31 -33.35 65.54
N TYR A 58 2.51 -33.80 65.91
CA TYR A 58 3.40 -33.04 66.79
C TYR A 58 4.00 -31.85 66.03
N GLU A 59 3.63 -30.62 66.40
CA GLU A 59 4.03 -29.40 65.67
C GLU A 59 3.69 -29.51 64.17
N ASP A 60 4.58 -29.04 63.28
CA ASP A 60 4.42 -29.09 61.83
C ASP A 60 4.99 -30.40 61.24
N SER A 61 5.02 -31.50 62.02
CA SER A 61 5.70 -32.74 61.60
C SER A 61 5.07 -33.38 60.36
N ALA A 62 3.76 -33.26 60.16
CA ALA A 62 3.10 -33.76 58.96
C ALA A 62 3.58 -33.02 57.70
N GLU A 63 3.66 -31.70 57.74
CA GLU A 63 4.17 -30.84 56.67
C GLU A 63 5.67 -31.05 56.44
N TYR A 64 6.46 -31.20 57.51
CA TYR A 64 7.89 -31.53 57.40
C TYR A 64 8.14 -32.92 56.82
N ALA A 65 7.27 -33.91 57.07
CA ALA A 65 7.40 -35.24 56.47
C ALA A 65 7.24 -35.17 54.94
N LEU A 66 6.24 -34.44 54.46
CA LEU A 66 6.03 -34.20 53.02
C LEU A 66 7.14 -33.33 52.41
N TYR A 67 7.60 -32.30 53.13
CA TYR A 67 8.71 -31.46 52.69
C TYR A 67 10.01 -32.25 52.55
N ALA A 68 10.35 -33.08 53.54
CA ALA A 68 11.50 -33.97 53.51
C ALA A 68 11.39 -35.00 52.37
N ALA A 69 10.23 -35.62 52.21
CA ALA A 69 9.97 -36.55 51.11
C ALA A 69 10.10 -35.88 49.73
N ALA A 70 9.69 -34.61 49.60
CA ALA A 70 9.88 -33.84 48.37
C ALA A 70 11.36 -33.58 48.07
N LEU A 71 12.17 -33.20 49.06
CA LEU A 71 13.61 -32.98 48.86
C LEU A 71 14.36 -34.28 48.54
N ASP A 72 14.02 -35.41 49.19
CA ASP A 72 14.53 -36.74 48.80
C ASP A 72 14.14 -37.08 47.36
N ALA A 73 12.90 -36.81 46.97
CA ALA A 73 12.42 -37.03 45.60
C ALA A 73 13.20 -36.18 44.59
N LEU A 74 13.47 -34.90 44.88
CA LEU A 74 14.31 -34.02 44.05
C LEU A 74 15.73 -34.58 43.92
N GLN A 75 16.36 -34.97 45.03
CA GLN A 75 17.72 -35.53 45.03
C GLN A 75 17.82 -36.82 44.22
N ARG A 76 16.71 -37.58 44.13
CA ARG A 76 16.61 -38.81 43.32
C ARG A 76 16.08 -38.59 41.90
N GLY A 77 15.85 -37.34 41.49
CA GLY A 77 15.30 -37.00 40.16
C GLY A 77 13.84 -37.41 39.93
N LYS A 78 13.07 -37.66 40.99
CA LYS A 78 11.64 -37.99 40.92
C LYS A 78 10.79 -36.72 40.93
N ILE A 79 10.89 -35.93 39.86
CA ILE A 79 10.34 -34.57 39.77
C ILE A 79 8.83 -34.53 40.02
N GLU A 80 8.05 -35.40 39.39
CA GLU A 80 6.58 -35.45 39.57
C GLU A 80 6.17 -35.71 41.02
N LEU A 81 6.86 -36.63 41.70
CA LEU A 81 6.61 -36.93 43.11
C LEU A 81 6.97 -35.74 44.00
N ALA A 82 8.09 -35.07 43.71
CA ALA A 82 8.47 -33.86 44.42
C ALA A 82 7.43 -32.75 44.22
N ARG A 83 7.02 -32.47 42.98
CA ARG A 83 5.99 -31.46 42.66
C ARG A 83 4.69 -31.74 43.41
N ALA A 84 4.20 -32.97 43.39
CA ALA A 84 2.97 -33.35 44.09
C ALA A 84 3.06 -33.07 45.60
N ASN A 85 4.15 -33.50 46.24
CA ASN A 85 4.35 -33.27 47.68
C ASN A 85 4.50 -31.78 48.01
N LEU A 86 5.20 -31.00 47.18
CA LEU A 86 5.39 -29.56 47.38
C LEU A 86 4.09 -28.76 47.19
N LEU A 87 3.26 -29.14 46.20
CA LEU A 87 1.95 -28.53 45.96
C LEU A 87 0.99 -28.75 47.13
N GLU A 88 1.04 -29.91 47.78
CA GLU A 88 0.19 -30.24 48.93
C GLU A 88 0.47 -29.34 50.13
N ILE A 89 1.72 -28.91 50.31
CA ILE A 89 2.17 -28.16 51.49
C ILE A 89 2.46 -26.68 51.22
N ALA A 90 2.39 -26.20 49.98
CA ALA A 90 2.62 -24.80 49.65
C ALA A 90 1.72 -23.84 50.47
N PRO A 91 2.25 -22.77 51.10
CA PRO A 91 3.58 -22.16 50.95
C PRO A 91 4.58 -22.57 52.06
N PHE A 92 4.45 -23.76 52.66
CA PHE A 92 5.28 -24.20 53.77
C PHE A 92 6.78 -24.17 53.39
N LYS A 93 7.58 -23.48 54.21
CA LYS A 93 9.03 -23.31 54.00
C LYS A 93 9.34 -22.75 52.61
N SER A 94 10.14 -23.47 51.82
CA SER A 94 10.54 -23.08 50.47
C SER A 94 9.74 -23.83 49.40
N ALA A 95 8.59 -24.44 49.73
CA ALA A 95 7.82 -25.24 48.78
C ALA A 95 7.48 -24.47 47.50
N ASP A 96 7.00 -23.23 47.62
CA ASP A 96 6.74 -22.34 46.48
C ASP A 96 7.98 -22.03 45.65
N ARG A 97 9.15 -21.89 46.29
CA ARG A 97 10.41 -21.60 45.60
C ARG A 97 10.88 -22.81 44.81
N TYR A 98 10.74 -24.02 45.36
CA TYR A 98 11.03 -25.26 44.63
C TYR A 98 10.08 -25.45 43.46
N LEU A 99 8.78 -25.21 43.63
CA LEU A 99 7.81 -25.31 42.51
C LEU A 99 8.18 -24.35 41.38
N ARG A 100 8.45 -23.07 41.68
CA ARG A 100 8.90 -22.10 40.68
C ARG A 100 10.24 -22.46 40.05
N TYR A 101 11.18 -22.99 40.83
CA TYR A 101 12.47 -23.45 40.30
C TYR A 101 12.29 -24.59 39.30
N LEU A 102 11.41 -25.55 39.60
CA LEU A 102 11.07 -26.62 38.67
C LEU A 102 10.38 -26.07 37.42
N ASP A 103 9.52 -25.06 37.55
CA ASP A 103 8.90 -24.39 36.39
C ASP A 103 9.94 -23.71 35.50
N ALA A 104 10.99 -23.11 36.10
CA ALA A 104 12.10 -22.54 35.35
C ALA A 104 12.92 -23.61 34.59
N LEU A 105 13.12 -24.78 35.21
CA LEU A 105 13.79 -25.91 34.56
C LEU A 105 12.99 -26.45 33.38
N ASP A 106 11.66 -26.54 33.51
CA ASP A 106 10.79 -26.97 32.41
C ASP A 106 10.84 -25.94 31.27
N ALA A 107 10.70 -24.64 31.57
CA ALA A 107 10.83 -23.57 30.59
C ALA A 107 12.20 -23.59 29.87
N GLU A 108 13.30 -23.81 30.61
CA GLU A 108 14.64 -23.92 30.02
C GLU A 108 14.75 -25.13 29.08
N ASN A 109 14.21 -26.29 29.48
CA ASN A 109 14.21 -27.52 28.67
C ASN A 109 13.34 -27.40 27.41
N GLU A 110 12.27 -26.62 27.47
CA GLU A 110 11.39 -26.31 26.33
C GLU A 110 11.97 -25.24 25.40
N GLY A 111 13.06 -24.58 25.80
CA GLY A 111 13.70 -23.51 25.04
C GLY A 111 13.04 -22.14 25.23
N GLU A 112 12.15 -21.99 26.21
CA GLU A 112 11.54 -20.72 26.62
C GLU A 112 12.51 -19.92 27.51
N LEU A 113 13.68 -19.60 26.96
CA LEU A 113 14.83 -19.12 27.73
C LEU A 113 14.57 -17.77 28.44
N ASP A 114 13.80 -16.87 27.84
CA ASP A 114 13.41 -15.60 28.48
C ASP A 114 12.54 -15.83 29.72
N SER A 115 11.57 -16.75 29.63
CA SER A 115 10.70 -17.13 30.74
C SER A 115 11.48 -17.82 31.86
N ALA A 116 12.40 -18.73 31.49
CA ALA A 116 13.30 -19.38 32.44
C ALA A 116 14.20 -18.35 33.15
N LEU A 117 14.77 -17.42 32.40
CA LEU A 117 15.61 -16.34 32.93
C LEU A 117 14.84 -15.47 33.95
N ASP A 118 13.64 -15.02 33.60
CA ASP A 118 12.79 -14.22 34.49
C ASP A 118 12.52 -14.94 35.83
N ILE A 119 12.23 -16.24 35.77
CA ILE A 119 12.00 -17.03 36.96
C ILE A 119 13.29 -17.19 37.77
N TYR A 120 14.42 -17.53 37.14
CA TYR A 120 15.71 -17.66 37.83
C TYR A 120 16.16 -16.35 38.50
N VAL A 121 16.05 -15.22 37.81
CA VAL A 121 16.34 -13.88 38.37
C VAL A 121 15.43 -13.59 39.57
N SER A 122 14.15 -13.94 39.48
CA SER A 122 13.19 -13.71 40.57
C SER A 122 13.46 -14.57 41.82
N LEU A 123 14.10 -15.73 41.65
CA LEU A 123 14.47 -16.64 42.74
C LEU A 123 15.84 -16.31 43.35
N GLY A 124 16.68 -15.54 42.65
CA GLY A 124 17.94 -15.01 43.17
C GLY A 124 18.93 -16.13 43.50
N SER A 125 19.41 -16.18 44.75
CA SER A 125 20.41 -17.16 45.20
C SER A 125 19.80 -18.50 45.64
N PHE A 126 18.57 -18.81 45.22
CA PHE A 126 17.94 -20.09 45.53
C PHE A 126 18.53 -21.17 44.62
N GLU A 127 19.00 -22.27 45.20
CA GLU A 127 19.71 -23.34 44.47
C GLU A 127 20.80 -22.75 43.54
N ASP A 128 20.82 -23.14 42.27
CA ASP A 128 21.74 -22.66 41.22
C ASP A 128 21.12 -21.54 40.35
N CYS A 129 20.00 -20.92 40.77
CA CYS A 129 19.26 -19.95 39.96
C CYS A 129 20.14 -18.77 39.50
N ALA A 130 21.01 -18.25 40.37
CA ALA A 130 21.90 -17.15 40.03
C ALA A 130 22.91 -17.52 38.92
N GLU A 131 23.45 -18.74 38.96
CA GLU A 131 24.40 -19.25 37.96
C GLU A 131 23.69 -19.51 36.62
N ARG A 132 22.48 -20.10 36.67
CA ARG A 132 21.65 -20.32 35.49
C ARG A 132 21.19 -19.02 34.84
N ALA A 133 20.74 -18.05 35.62
CA ALA A 133 20.38 -16.72 35.13
C ALA A 133 21.56 -16.08 34.39
N GLN A 134 22.75 -16.10 34.98
CA GLN A 134 23.96 -15.56 34.34
C GLN A 134 24.31 -16.29 33.03
N ALA A 135 24.14 -17.61 32.98
CA ALA A 135 24.37 -18.39 31.76
C ALA A 135 23.38 -18.01 30.65
N LEU A 136 22.09 -17.86 30.98
CA LEU A 136 21.05 -17.48 30.03
C LEU A 136 21.20 -16.02 29.56
N GLU A 137 21.55 -15.09 30.44
CA GLU A 137 21.85 -13.69 30.09
C GLU A 137 22.95 -13.57 29.04
N ALA A 138 23.91 -14.50 29.02
CA ALA A 138 24.93 -14.57 27.99
C ALA A 138 24.46 -15.32 26.73
N ALA A 139 23.78 -16.47 26.90
CA ALA A 139 23.44 -17.36 25.80
C ALA A 139 22.34 -16.82 24.87
N ILE A 140 21.30 -16.20 25.44
CA ILE A 140 20.15 -15.66 24.68
C ILE A 140 20.60 -14.63 23.62
N PRO A 141 21.33 -13.56 23.97
CA PRO A 141 21.75 -12.58 22.97
C PRO A 141 22.78 -13.14 21.98
N GLU A 142 23.61 -14.11 22.37
CA GLU A 142 24.51 -14.77 21.42
C GLU A 142 23.76 -15.63 20.39
N GLN A 143 22.70 -16.32 20.80
CA GLN A 143 21.82 -17.06 19.90
C GLN A 143 21.15 -16.13 18.89
N ALA A 144 20.62 -15.01 19.37
CA ALA A 144 20.09 -13.96 18.52
C ALA A 144 21.17 -13.49 17.51
N ILE A 145 22.38 -13.18 17.96
CA ILE A 145 23.46 -12.77 17.03
C ILE A 145 23.71 -13.82 15.95
N ARG A 146 23.74 -15.11 16.29
CA ARG A 146 23.91 -16.19 15.31
C ARG A 146 22.77 -16.22 14.29
N GLN A 147 21.52 -16.11 14.74
CA GLN A 147 20.35 -16.06 13.88
C GLN A 147 20.38 -14.83 12.94
N GLY A 148 20.70 -13.65 13.47
CA GLY A 148 20.84 -12.43 12.66
C GLY A 148 21.90 -12.58 11.57
N ARG A 149 23.04 -13.22 11.86
CA ARG A 149 24.08 -13.50 10.84
C ARG A 149 23.61 -14.47 9.76
N GLN A 150 22.79 -15.45 10.13
CA GLN A 150 22.18 -16.36 9.16
C GLN A 150 21.23 -15.60 8.21
N LEU A 151 20.39 -14.70 8.74
CA LEU A 151 19.52 -13.84 7.94
C LEU A 151 20.34 -12.96 6.97
N MET A 152 21.44 -12.35 7.45
CA MET A 152 22.35 -11.60 6.56
C MET A 152 22.92 -12.46 5.42
N SER A 153 23.27 -13.73 5.69
CA SER A 153 23.79 -14.63 4.66
C SER A 153 22.75 -15.03 3.61
N GLN A 154 21.46 -14.92 3.97
CA GLN A 154 20.32 -15.14 3.07
C GLN A 154 19.89 -13.86 2.34
N GLY A 155 20.50 -12.72 2.66
CA GLY A 155 20.16 -11.41 2.10
C GLY A 155 18.97 -10.72 2.77
N ASP A 156 18.42 -11.28 3.84
CA ASP A 156 17.38 -10.65 4.67
C ASP A 156 18.03 -9.71 5.69
N TYR A 157 18.39 -8.51 5.22
CA TYR A 157 19.06 -7.51 6.04
C TYR A 157 18.07 -6.77 6.96
N GLU A 158 16.81 -6.63 6.54
CA GLU A 158 15.75 -6.04 7.35
C GLU A 158 15.48 -6.89 8.60
N GLY A 159 15.22 -8.19 8.44
CA GLY A 159 15.01 -9.11 9.55
C GLY A 159 16.23 -9.24 10.46
N ALA A 160 17.44 -9.28 9.87
CA ALA A 160 18.68 -9.29 10.63
C ALA A 160 18.86 -8.01 11.48
N ARG A 161 18.61 -6.84 10.89
CA ARG A 161 18.73 -5.54 11.57
C ARG A 161 17.81 -5.47 12.77
N ASP A 162 16.54 -5.83 12.60
CA ASP A 162 15.54 -5.75 13.66
C ASP A 162 15.92 -6.64 14.86
N LEU A 163 16.44 -7.83 14.56
CA LEU A 163 16.96 -8.74 15.57
C LEU A 163 18.22 -8.20 16.27
N PHE A 164 19.13 -7.53 15.56
CA PHE A 164 20.27 -6.89 16.22
C PHE A 164 19.88 -5.65 17.05
N LEU A 165 18.86 -4.90 16.64
CA LEU A 165 18.36 -3.76 17.39
C LEU A 165 17.70 -4.18 18.71
N SER A 166 16.98 -5.32 18.74
CA SER A 166 16.35 -5.83 19.95
C SER A 166 17.35 -6.16 21.07
N LEU A 167 18.61 -6.42 20.71
CA LEU A 167 19.70 -6.69 21.64
C LEU A 167 20.26 -5.44 22.34
N ASN A 168 19.72 -4.25 22.05
CA ASN A 168 20.01 -3.01 22.76
C ASN A 168 21.51 -2.70 22.94
N GLY A 169 22.33 -3.06 21.95
CA GLY A 169 23.77 -2.79 21.98
C GLY A 169 24.63 -3.89 22.63
N TYR A 170 24.06 -5.06 22.95
CA TYR A 170 24.84 -6.21 23.43
C TYR A 170 25.93 -6.62 22.42
N GLY A 171 27.17 -6.74 22.89
CA GLY A 171 28.30 -7.21 22.08
C GLY A 171 28.46 -6.46 20.76
N GLN A 172 28.40 -7.19 19.63
CA GLN A 172 28.56 -6.63 18.28
C GLN A 172 27.23 -6.24 17.61
N SER A 173 26.10 -6.35 18.30
CA SER A 173 24.76 -6.13 17.72
C SER A 173 24.64 -4.76 17.06
N ARG A 174 25.17 -3.69 17.67
CA ARG A 174 25.17 -2.34 17.08
C ARG A 174 25.88 -2.31 15.72
N ALA A 175 27.12 -2.80 15.68
CA ALA A 175 27.91 -2.82 14.45
C ALA A 175 27.28 -3.67 13.35
N LEU A 176 26.62 -4.77 13.73
CA LEU A 176 25.91 -5.65 12.79
C LEU A 176 24.62 -4.99 12.25
N SER A 177 23.87 -4.29 13.11
CA SER A 177 22.72 -3.48 12.68
C SER A 177 23.13 -2.36 11.72
N ASP A 178 24.24 -1.67 12.00
CA ASP A 178 24.79 -0.62 11.13
C ASP A 178 25.21 -1.22 9.78
N ALA A 179 25.84 -2.41 9.78
CA ALA A 179 26.20 -3.13 8.56
C ALA A 179 24.96 -3.54 7.73
N CYS A 180 23.88 -3.99 8.39
CA CYS A 180 22.62 -4.29 7.71
C CYS A 180 22.00 -3.04 7.09
N THR A 181 22.00 -1.91 7.83
CA THR A 181 21.51 -0.62 7.33
C THR A 181 22.28 -0.18 6.09
N ALA A 182 23.61 -0.31 6.09
CA ALA A 182 24.45 -0.02 4.94
C ALA A 182 24.17 -0.96 3.74
N ALA A 183 23.89 -2.24 4.00
CA ALA A 183 23.55 -3.20 2.96
C ALA A 183 22.19 -2.90 2.30
N ILE A 184 21.17 -2.55 3.10
CA ILE A 184 19.85 -2.13 2.62
C ILE A 184 19.99 -0.88 1.75
N ALA A 185 20.70 0.14 2.25
CA ALA A 185 20.96 1.36 1.51
C ALA A 185 21.67 1.09 0.17
N ARG A 186 22.70 0.25 0.18
CA ARG A 186 23.43 -0.11 -1.06
C ARG A 186 22.54 -0.85 -2.06
N LYS A 187 21.66 -1.74 -1.61
CA LYS A 187 20.71 -2.44 -2.48
C LYS A 187 19.73 -1.45 -3.13
N ALA A 188 19.19 -0.51 -2.36
CA ALA A 188 18.32 0.55 -2.87
C ALA A 188 19.06 1.44 -3.89
N TYR A 189 20.30 1.80 -3.59
CA TYR A 189 21.15 2.59 -4.49
C TYR A 189 21.34 1.89 -5.84
N LEU A 190 21.71 0.61 -5.84
CA LEU A 190 21.90 -0.16 -7.07
C LEU A 190 20.62 -0.27 -7.90
N ALA A 191 19.45 -0.41 -7.25
CA ALA A 191 18.19 -0.41 -7.96
C ALA A 191 17.91 0.94 -8.64
N ALA A 192 18.28 2.06 -8.01
CA ALA A 192 18.17 3.38 -8.62
C ALA A 192 19.17 3.56 -9.78
N GLU A 193 20.39 3.03 -9.66
CA GLU A 193 21.37 2.96 -10.76
C GLU A 193 20.85 2.14 -11.96
N ASP A 194 20.17 1.02 -11.71
CA ASP A 194 19.59 0.19 -12.77
C ASP A 194 18.49 0.95 -13.55
N LEU A 195 17.65 1.73 -12.85
CA LEU A 195 16.66 2.61 -13.49
C LEU A 195 17.33 3.69 -14.35
N LEU A 196 18.38 4.31 -13.83
CA LEU A 196 19.16 5.31 -14.56
C LEU A 196 19.82 4.70 -15.81
N GLY A 197 20.40 3.51 -15.69
CA GLY A 197 20.99 2.77 -16.81
C GLY A 197 19.97 2.33 -17.86
N ALA A 198 18.71 2.12 -17.46
CA ALA A 198 17.60 1.84 -18.37
C ALA A 198 17.01 3.09 -19.05
N GLY A 199 17.45 4.29 -18.66
CA GLY A 199 16.93 5.57 -19.15
C GLY A 199 15.61 6.00 -18.51
N ASP A 200 15.15 5.33 -17.45
CA ASP A 200 14.02 5.76 -16.64
C ASP A 200 14.47 6.83 -15.64
N TYR A 201 14.71 8.04 -16.14
CA TYR A 201 15.23 9.14 -15.32
C TYR A 201 14.26 9.58 -14.23
N LEU A 202 12.95 9.52 -14.47
CA LEU A 202 11.95 9.86 -13.46
C LEU A 202 11.92 8.81 -12.34
N GLY A 203 11.93 7.52 -12.69
CA GLY A 203 12.04 6.43 -11.72
C GLY A 203 13.32 6.54 -10.89
N ALA A 204 14.46 6.75 -11.54
CA ALA A 204 15.76 6.90 -10.88
C ALA A 204 15.80 8.15 -9.96
N MET A 205 15.31 9.30 -10.42
CA MET A 205 15.23 10.53 -9.64
C MET A 205 14.44 10.30 -8.34
N ASN A 206 13.25 9.69 -8.44
CA ASN A 206 12.41 9.41 -7.29
C ASN A 206 13.07 8.41 -6.32
N ALA A 207 13.72 7.37 -6.85
CA ALA A 207 14.41 6.37 -6.04
C ALA A 207 15.59 6.97 -5.27
N PHE A 208 16.43 7.79 -5.91
CA PHE A 208 17.52 8.49 -5.24
C PHE A 208 17.01 9.54 -4.24
N ALA A 209 15.97 10.31 -4.59
CA ALA A 209 15.37 11.29 -3.67
C ALA A 209 14.83 10.65 -2.39
N ALA A 210 14.22 9.46 -2.49
CA ALA A 210 13.73 8.72 -1.33
C ALA A 210 14.85 8.28 -0.36
N MET A 211 16.09 8.17 -0.85
CA MET A 211 17.26 7.83 -0.02
C MET A 211 17.87 9.04 0.70
N GLY A 212 17.50 10.27 0.32
CA GLY A 212 17.98 11.51 0.94
C GLY A 212 19.51 11.63 0.93
N ASP A 213 20.09 11.93 2.09
CA ASP A 213 21.54 12.11 2.28
C ASP A 213 22.31 10.79 2.39
N THR A 214 21.67 9.65 2.12
CA THR A 214 22.35 8.35 2.15
C THR A 214 23.29 8.23 0.95
N LEU A 215 24.58 7.96 1.21
CA LEU A 215 25.63 7.96 0.18
C LEU A 215 25.70 9.33 -0.53
N ASP A 216 25.66 9.36 -1.86
CA ASP A 216 25.56 10.54 -2.70
C ASP A 216 24.19 10.65 -3.40
N ALA A 217 23.16 9.97 -2.88
CA ALA A 217 21.87 9.84 -3.55
C ALA A 217 21.21 11.19 -3.86
N ALA A 218 21.28 12.18 -2.95
CA ALA A 218 20.79 13.53 -3.22
C ALA A 218 21.43 14.17 -4.46
N HIS A 219 22.74 13.96 -4.69
CA HIS A 219 23.42 14.44 -5.89
C HIS A 219 22.97 13.68 -7.13
N ARG A 220 22.86 12.35 -7.03
CA ARG A 220 22.36 11.48 -8.12
C ARG A 220 20.94 11.84 -8.54
N ALA A 221 20.07 12.21 -7.60
CA ALA A 221 18.72 12.67 -7.89
C ALA A 221 18.72 13.94 -8.74
N GLU A 222 19.59 14.91 -8.44
CA GLU A 222 19.72 16.15 -9.23
C GLU A 222 20.34 15.87 -10.62
N GLU A 223 21.27 14.93 -10.73
CA GLU A 223 21.76 14.46 -12.04
C GLU A 223 20.63 13.88 -12.89
N CYS A 224 19.78 13.01 -12.30
CA CYS A 224 18.62 12.43 -12.98
C CYS A 224 17.63 13.50 -13.42
N ARG A 225 17.36 14.49 -12.55
CA ARG A 225 16.51 15.64 -12.88
C ARG A 225 17.04 16.42 -14.08
N SER A 226 18.36 16.68 -14.13
CA SER A 226 18.99 17.38 -15.25
C SER A 226 18.86 16.61 -16.57
N LEU A 227 19.02 15.29 -16.53
CA LEU A 227 18.82 14.42 -17.70
C LEU A 227 17.35 14.43 -18.17
N LEU A 228 16.42 14.33 -17.23
CA LEU A 228 14.98 14.38 -17.52
C LEU A 228 14.57 15.74 -18.12
N LEU A 229 15.12 16.84 -17.60
CA LEU A 229 14.87 18.18 -18.14
C LEU A 229 15.37 18.29 -19.58
N LYS A 230 16.61 17.84 -19.83
CA LYS A 230 17.16 17.80 -21.19
C LYS A 230 16.29 16.97 -22.15
N GLN A 231 15.79 15.82 -21.70
CA GLN A 231 14.89 14.99 -22.49
C GLN A 231 13.57 15.71 -22.80
N ALA A 232 13.00 16.42 -21.81
CA ALA A 232 11.79 17.22 -22.00
C ALA A 232 12.00 18.39 -22.97
N GLU A 233 13.16 19.06 -22.91
CA GLU A 233 13.54 20.11 -23.85
C GLU A 233 13.69 19.56 -25.27
N GLU A 234 14.37 18.42 -25.45
CA GLU A 234 14.51 17.76 -26.75
C GLU A 234 13.15 17.31 -27.30
N ALA A 235 12.28 16.75 -26.46
CA ALA A 235 10.91 16.38 -26.82
C ALA A 235 10.10 17.61 -27.25
N PHE A 236 10.23 18.73 -26.53
CA PHE A 236 9.59 19.99 -26.88
C PHE A 236 10.10 20.57 -28.21
N GLN A 237 11.40 20.45 -28.51
CA GLN A 237 11.94 20.91 -29.80
C GLN A 237 11.41 20.09 -30.98
N ALA A 238 11.25 18.78 -30.79
CA ALA A 238 10.74 17.86 -31.81
C ALA A 238 9.20 17.75 -31.82
N VAL A 239 8.50 18.46 -30.93
CA VAL A 239 7.07 18.24 -30.69
C VAL A 239 6.24 18.63 -31.91
N THR A 240 5.34 17.73 -32.28
CA THR A 240 4.27 17.92 -33.25
C THR A 240 2.92 17.96 -32.53
N LEU A 241 1.86 18.40 -33.23
CA LEU A 241 0.51 18.41 -32.65
C LEU A 241 0.07 17.01 -32.18
N GLU A 242 0.44 15.95 -32.92
CA GLU A 242 0.14 14.55 -32.56
C GLU A 242 0.80 14.13 -31.23
N THR A 243 2.02 14.59 -30.99
CA THR A 243 2.80 14.23 -29.79
C THR A 243 2.62 15.20 -28.61
N ALA A 244 2.02 16.37 -28.86
CA ALA A 244 1.95 17.43 -27.86
C ALA A 244 1.04 17.07 -26.67
N ASP A 245 0.00 16.27 -26.90
CA ASP A 245 -0.90 15.78 -25.83
C ASP A 245 -0.13 14.92 -24.82
N ALA A 246 0.66 13.96 -25.30
CA ALA A 246 1.47 13.08 -24.47
C ALA A 246 2.58 13.84 -23.72
N LEU A 247 3.18 14.86 -24.36
CA LEU A 247 4.18 15.70 -23.71
C LEU A 247 3.55 16.58 -22.61
N ASP A 248 2.35 17.12 -22.83
CA ASP A 248 1.61 17.90 -21.82
C ASP A 248 1.31 17.05 -20.56
N GLU A 249 0.88 15.80 -20.73
CA GLU A 249 0.63 14.87 -19.62
C GLU A 249 1.91 14.57 -18.82
N GLN A 250 3.03 14.31 -19.52
CA GLN A 250 4.33 14.08 -18.87
C GLN A 250 4.75 15.32 -18.05
N LEU A 251 4.64 16.50 -18.64
CA LEU A 251 5.02 17.75 -17.98
C LEU A 251 4.09 18.14 -16.82
N GLU A 252 2.80 17.81 -16.89
CA GLU A 252 1.86 17.99 -15.77
C GLU A 252 2.32 17.21 -14.54
N SER A 253 2.73 15.95 -14.71
CA SER A 253 3.23 15.13 -13.59
C SER A 253 4.49 15.71 -12.92
N LEU A 254 5.21 16.58 -13.63
CA LEU A 254 6.46 17.23 -13.21
C LEU A 254 6.27 18.71 -12.86
N SER A 255 5.04 19.23 -12.86
CA SER A 255 4.74 20.66 -12.78
C SER A 255 5.13 21.33 -11.45
N ALA A 256 5.41 20.53 -10.42
CA ALA A 256 5.97 21.02 -9.15
C ALA A 256 7.36 21.66 -9.33
N ASP A 257 8.10 21.26 -10.36
CA ASP A 257 9.37 21.84 -10.72
C ASP A 257 9.18 22.95 -11.77
N ALA A 258 9.66 24.15 -11.43
CA ALA A 258 9.53 25.34 -12.24
C ALA A 258 10.10 25.18 -13.66
N ALA A 259 11.17 24.41 -13.84
CA ALA A 259 11.76 24.22 -15.17
C ALA A 259 10.81 23.47 -16.12
N PHE A 260 10.18 22.40 -15.63
CA PHE A 260 9.18 21.65 -16.40
C PHE A 260 7.88 22.44 -16.59
N ALA A 261 7.48 23.22 -15.57
CA ALA A 261 6.32 24.11 -15.69
C ALA A 261 6.49 25.18 -16.78
N GLU A 262 7.70 25.73 -16.95
CA GLU A 262 8.00 26.68 -18.02
C GLU A 262 7.94 26.02 -19.41
N ILE A 263 8.47 24.80 -19.57
CA ILE A 263 8.34 24.05 -20.84
C ILE A 263 6.87 23.80 -21.15
N ARG A 264 6.07 23.41 -20.14
CA ARG A 264 4.64 23.16 -20.31
C ARG A 264 3.88 24.41 -20.72
N LYS A 265 4.21 25.56 -20.12
CA LYS A 265 3.63 26.84 -20.50
C LYS A 265 3.95 27.17 -21.96
N ALA A 266 5.20 26.99 -22.39
CA ALA A 266 5.59 27.19 -23.79
C ALA A 266 4.85 26.23 -24.75
N LEU A 267 4.59 24.99 -24.31
CA LEU A 267 3.76 24.03 -25.06
C LEU A 267 2.31 24.51 -25.18
N ALA A 268 1.72 25.02 -24.10
CA ALA A 268 0.37 25.58 -24.11
C ALA A 268 0.28 26.84 -25.00
N GLU A 269 1.31 27.69 -25.03
CA GLU A 269 1.36 28.83 -25.94
C GLU A 269 1.44 28.40 -27.42
N LYS A 270 2.16 27.31 -27.70
CA LYS A 270 2.37 26.81 -29.06
C LYS A 270 1.19 26.01 -29.61
N PHE A 271 0.51 25.22 -28.78
CA PHE A 271 -0.55 24.30 -29.23
C PHE A 271 -1.84 24.34 -28.42
N GLY A 272 -1.93 25.13 -27.34
CA GLY A 272 -2.96 24.96 -26.31
C GLY A 272 -4.40 24.98 -26.83
N VAL A 273 -4.71 25.88 -27.77
CA VAL A 273 -6.07 25.96 -28.36
C VAL A 273 -6.34 24.79 -29.30
N ASN A 274 -5.42 24.48 -30.21
CA ASN A 274 -5.56 23.33 -31.11
C ASN A 274 -5.62 21.99 -30.33
N LEU A 275 -4.84 21.85 -29.25
CA LEU A 275 -4.91 20.69 -28.35
C LEU A 275 -6.24 20.61 -27.61
N SER A 276 -6.74 21.74 -27.12
CA SER A 276 -8.07 21.82 -26.50
C SER A 276 -9.16 21.37 -27.47
N LEU A 277 -9.12 21.88 -28.71
CA LEU A 277 -10.03 21.49 -29.79
C LEU A 277 -9.92 19.99 -30.13
N LEU A 278 -8.71 19.45 -30.26
CA LEU A 278 -8.49 18.02 -30.51
C LEU A 278 -9.03 17.15 -29.38
N ARG A 279 -8.83 17.56 -28.12
CA ARG A 279 -9.36 16.85 -26.95
C ARG A 279 -10.88 16.89 -26.94
N ALA A 280 -11.49 18.06 -27.18
CA ALA A 280 -12.95 18.22 -27.24
C ALA A 280 -13.58 17.38 -28.37
N ALA A 281 -12.98 17.41 -29.56
CA ALA A 281 -13.50 16.69 -30.74
C ALA A 281 -13.39 15.15 -30.65
N ARG A 282 -12.67 14.60 -29.66
CA ARG A 282 -12.67 13.15 -29.38
C ARG A 282 -13.92 12.66 -28.65
N SER A 283 -14.63 13.55 -27.95
CA SER A 283 -15.79 13.19 -27.13
C SER A 283 -17.08 13.93 -27.51
N GLU A 284 -16.96 15.07 -28.19
CA GLU A 284 -18.06 15.98 -28.51
C GLU A 284 -17.94 16.51 -29.95
N HIS A 285 -18.89 17.36 -30.36
CA HIS A 285 -18.88 18.06 -31.65
C HIS A 285 -18.70 19.58 -31.46
N PRO A 286 -17.49 20.04 -31.11
CA PRO A 286 -17.24 21.46 -30.86
C PRO A 286 -17.42 22.30 -32.12
N TYR A 287 -17.56 23.60 -31.93
CA TYR A 287 -17.75 24.56 -33.02
C TYR A 287 -16.49 25.37 -33.31
N VAL A 288 -16.27 25.68 -34.59
CA VAL A 288 -15.18 26.54 -35.07
C VAL A 288 -15.71 27.60 -36.02
N LEU A 289 -15.04 28.76 -36.07
CA LEU A 289 -15.21 29.75 -37.13
C LEU A 289 -14.10 29.56 -38.15
N LEU A 290 -14.46 29.44 -39.43
CA LEU A 290 -13.50 29.26 -40.51
C LEU A 290 -13.99 29.94 -41.78
N GLY A 291 -13.22 30.93 -42.24
CA GLY A 291 -13.55 31.73 -43.42
C GLY A 291 -14.81 32.57 -43.26
N THR A 292 -15.09 33.35 -44.29
CA THR A 292 -16.25 34.24 -44.37
C THR A 292 -17.04 33.96 -45.66
N TYR A 293 -18.35 34.18 -45.58
CA TYR A 293 -19.26 34.01 -46.71
C TYR A 293 -20.47 34.95 -46.59
N PRO A 294 -21.15 35.32 -47.69
CA PRO A 294 -22.41 36.04 -47.59
C PRO A 294 -23.49 35.21 -46.88
N MET A 295 -23.87 35.63 -45.68
CA MET A 295 -24.89 34.92 -44.88
C MET A 295 -26.20 35.70 -44.74
N GLY A 296 -26.13 37.03 -44.68
CA GLY A 296 -27.30 37.90 -44.45
C GLY A 296 -27.99 38.38 -45.73
N GLU A 297 -29.15 39.01 -45.58
CA GLU A 297 -29.95 39.58 -46.69
C GLU A 297 -29.19 40.65 -47.50
N SER A 298 -28.22 41.33 -46.88
CA SER A 298 -27.41 42.35 -47.54
C SER A 298 -26.37 41.78 -48.51
N GLY A 299 -26.10 40.47 -48.44
CA GLY A 299 -25.00 39.83 -49.16
C GLY A 299 -23.61 40.22 -48.65
N ALA A 300 -23.51 40.87 -47.49
CA ALA A 300 -22.22 41.14 -46.84
C ALA A 300 -21.64 39.85 -46.24
N GLU A 301 -20.32 39.68 -46.34
CA GLU A 301 -19.59 38.55 -45.77
C GLU A 301 -19.67 38.55 -44.23
N SER A 302 -19.75 37.36 -43.66
CA SER A 302 -19.77 37.10 -42.22
C SER A 302 -19.08 35.77 -41.92
N ASP A 303 -18.57 35.61 -40.71
CA ASP A 303 -17.89 34.39 -40.30
C ASP A 303 -18.79 33.17 -40.47
N VAL A 304 -18.22 32.09 -41.02
CA VAL A 304 -18.95 30.84 -41.18
C VAL A 304 -18.74 29.97 -39.94
N LEU A 305 -19.85 29.56 -39.33
CA LEU A 305 -19.86 28.63 -38.21
C LEU A 305 -19.88 27.19 -38.72
N TRP A 306 -18.98 26.39 -38.17
CA TRP A 306 -18.82 24.99 -38.49
C TRP A 306 -18.87 24.14 -37.24
N GLN A 307 -19.44 22.95 -37.37
CA GLN A 307 -19.41 21.89 -36.37
C GLN A 307 -18.34 20.88 -36.74
N VAL A 308 -17.50 20.50 -35.77
CA VAL A 308 -16.48 19.46 -35.94
C VAL A 308 -17.14 18.10 -35.80
N LEU A 309 -17.20 17.35 -36.91
CA LEU A 309 -17.81 16.03 -36.93
C LEU A 309 -16.90 14.95 -36.33
N ARG A 310 -15.62 15.01 -36.68
CA ARG A 310 -14.57 14.09 -36.23
C ARG A 310 -13.18 14.65 -36.50
N VAL A 311 -12.20 13.96 -35.95
CA VAL A 311 -10.78 14.19 -36.20
C VAL A 311 -10.16 12.91 -36.75
N ASP A 312 -9.49 13.02 -37.89
CA ASP A 312 -8.71 11.94 -38.50
C ASP A 312 -7.22 12.36 -38.51
N GLY A 313 -6.45 11.93 -37.51
CA GLY A 313 -5.07 12.41 -37.30
C GLY A 313 -5.02 13.88 -36.90
N ASN A 314 -4.46 14.74 -37.75
CA ASN A 314 -4.47 16.21 -37.57
C ASN A 314 -5.55 16.91 -38.42
N GLN A 315 -6.37 16.14 -39.15
CA GLN A 315 -7.37 16.68 -40.05
C GLN A 315 -8.73 16.74 -39.36
N LEU A 316 -9.34 17.92 -39.33
CA LEU A 316 -10.72 18.11 -38.90
C LEU A 316 -11.65 17.92 -40.09
N VAL A 317 -12.75 17.22 -39.83
CA VAL A 317 -13.89 17.15 -40.74
C VAL A 317 -14.96 18.09 -40.20
N LEU A 318 -15.20 19.18 -40.91
CA LEU A 318 -16.05 20.29 -40.49
C LEU A 318 -17.31 20.30 -41.35
N LEU A 319 -18.48 20.42 -40.71
CA LEU A 319 -19.76 20.61 -41.40
C LEU A 319 -20.30 21.99 -41.09
N CYS A 320 -20.64 22.77 -42.12
CA CYS A 320 -21.24 24.07 -41.91
C CYS A 320 -22.58 23.91 -41.16
N CYS A 321 -22.88 24.80 -40.22
CA CYS A 321 -24.12 24.70 -39.43
C CYS A 321 -25.39 25.05 -40.23
N SER A 322 -25.23 25.64 -41.42
CA SER A 322 -26.33 26.15 -42.24
C SER A 322 -26.18 25.80 -43.71
N VAL A 323 -27.29 25.86 -44.47
CA VAL A 323 -27.25 25.90 -45.94
C VAL A 323 -26.91 27.32 -46.37
N ILE A 324 -25.77 27.51 -47.03
CA ILE A 324 -25.20 28.85 -47.29
C ILE A 324 -25.34 29.32 -48.74
N ASP A 325 -25.62 28.41 -49.68
CA ASP A 325 -25.72 28.76 -51.10
C ASP A 325 -26.77 27.91 -51.84
N ALA A 326 -27.24 28.35 -53.01
CA ALA A 326 -28.24 27.67 -53.84
C ALA A 326 -27.66 27.03 -55.12
N SER A 327 -26.33 27.03 -55.26
CA SER A 327 -25.64 26.47 -56.43
C SER A 327 -25.87 24.96 -56.60
N SER A 328 -25.60 24.48 -57.81
CA SER A 328 -25.68 23.05 -58.12
C SER A 328 -24.58 22.23 -57.44
N VAL A 329 -24.81 20.92 -57.33
CA VAL A 329 -23.84 19.90 -56.85
C VAL A 329 -22.46 20.01 -57.52
N ALA A 330 -22.41 20.43 -58.79
CA ALA A 330 -21.19 20.45 -59.59
C ALA A 330 -20.21 21.59 -59.23
N THR A 331 -20.65 22.62 -58.53
CA THR A 331 -19.87 23.85 -58.30
C THR A 331 -19.56 24.09 -56.83
N THR A 332 -19.85 23.13 -55.94
CA THR A 332 -19.61 23.27 -54.49
C THR A 332 -18.14 23.46 -54.13
N SER A 333 -17.24 22.78 -54.84
CA SER A 333 -15.80 22.92 -54.64
C SER A 333 -15.28 24.31 -55.05
N ASP A 334 -16.05 25.06 -55.84
CA ASP A 334 -15.70 26.38 -56.34
C ASP A 334 -16.38 27.51 -55.53
N LEU A 335 -17.00 27.18 -54.38
CA LEU A 335 -17.58 28.20 -53.51
C LEU A 335 -16.50 29.21 -53.11
N PRO A 336 -16.70 30.51 -53.40
CA PRO A 336 -15.69 31.53 -53.16
C PRO A 336 -15.68 31.94 -51.68
N MET A 337 -15.38 30.99 -50.80
CA MET A 337 -15.24 31.28 -49.38
C MET A 337 -13.98 32.12 -49.18
N ALA A 338 -14.15 33.33 -48.65
CA ALA A 338 -13.04 34.21 -48.36
C ALA A 338 -12.39 33.82 -47.03
N ASP A 339 -11.11 34.17 -46.86
CA ASP A 339 -10.33 33.90 -45.64
C ASP A 339 -10.28 32.44 -45.19
N THR A 340 -10.64 31.48 -46.07
CA THR A 340 -10.43 30.07 -45.82
C THR A 340 -8.95 29.71 -46.03
N PRO A 341 -8.35 28.89 -45.17
CA PRO A 341 -6.97 28.45 -45.33
C PRO A 341 -6.74 27.70 -46.63
N ASP A 342 -5.55 27.81 -47.23
CA ASP A 342 -5.17 27.07 -48.45
C ASP A 342 -5.28 25.53 -48.29
N ALA A 343 -5.20 25.03 -47.06
CA ALA A 343 -5.34 23.61 -46.74
C ALA A 343 -6.81 23.16 -46.58
N ALA A 344 -7.78 24.09 -46.60
CA ALA A 344 -9.19 23.78 -46.44
C ALA A 344 -9.78 23.29 -47.77
N GLU A 345 -10.14 22.01 -47.84
CA GLU A 345 -10.84 21.46 -49.01
C GLU A 345 -12.37 21.52 -48.80
N ILE A 346 -13.06 22.30 -49.63
CA ILE A 346 -14.52 22.46 -49.59
C ILE A 346 -15.20 21.44 -50.51
N SER A 347 -16.19 20.73 -49.98
CA SER A 347 -16.96 19.73 -50.71
C SER A 347 -18.39 19.60 -50.15
N LEU A 348 -19.17 18.69 -50.71
CA LEU A 348 -20.45 18.27 -50.13
C LEU A 348 -20.22 17.12 -49.12
N PRO A 349 -21.00 17.07 -48.03
CA PRO A 349 -20.95 15.95 -47.10
C PRO A 349 -21.42 14.65 -47.78
N SER A 350 -20.83 13.52 -47.37
CA SER A 350 -21.37 12.21 -47.71
C SER A 350 -22.32 11.69 -46.62
N ALA A 351 -23.14 10.69 -46.94
CA ALA A 351 -23.95 10.00 -45.95
C ALA A 351 -23.10 9.38 -44.81
N ALA A 352 -21.87 8.96 -45.11
CA ALA A 352 -20.94 8.43 -44.12
C ALA A 352 -20.42 9.53 -43.17
N ASP A 353 -20.18 10.74 -43.67
CA ASP A 353 -19.73 11.87 -42.84
C ASP A 353 -20.78 12.24 -41.79
N LEU A 354 -22.05 12.18 -42.18
CA LEU A 354 -23.18 12.57 -41.34
C LEU A 354 -23.63 11.46 -40.38
N ALA A 355 -23.12 10.24 -40.51
CA ALA A 355 -23.58 9.09 -39.73
C ALA A 355 -23.36 9.25 -38.22
N THR A 356 -22.48 10.16 -37.80
CA THR A 356 -22.19 10.47 -36.40
C THR A 356 -23.18 11.44 -35.77
N LEU A 357 -23.95 12.18 -36.57
CA LEU A 357 -24.91 13.17 -36.10
C LEU A 357 -26.29 12.54 -35.86
N THR A 358 -26.94 12.98 -34.78
CA THR A 358 -28.31 12.56 -34.44
C THR A 358 -29.37 13.51 -35.00
N ASP A 359 -29.01 14.77 -35.19
CA ASP A 359 -29.82 15.78 -35.85
C ASP A 359 -29.10 16.27 -37.11
N LEU A 360 -29.75 16.08 -38.26
CA LEU A 360 -29.24 16.51 -39.56
C LEU A 360 -29.94 17.76 -40.07
N THR A 361 -30.91 18.29 -39.31
CA THR A 361 -31.65 19.47 -39.71
C THR A 361 -30.78 20.72 -39.57
N CYS A 362 -31.03 21.70 -40.45
CA CYS A 362 -30.36 22.99 -40.44
C CYS A 362 -31.27 24.02 -41.14
N ALA A 363 -30.97 25.30 -40.98
CA ALA A 363 -31.66 26.37 -41.70
C ALA A 363 -30.87 26.80 -42.94
N ALA A 364 -31.58 27.32 -43.95
CA ALA A 364 -30.97 28.13 -44.99
C ALA A 364 -30.67 29.53 -44.46
N THR A 365 -29.51 30.06 -44.79
CA THR A 365 -29.19 31.45 -44.49
C THR A 365 -30.09 32.38 -45.31
N PRO A 366 -30.36 33.61 -44.84
CA PRO A 366 -31.11 34.59 -45.62
C PRO A 366 -30.52 34.82 -47.03
N TYR A 367 -29.20 34.78 -47.17
CA TYR A 367 -28.53 34.86 -48.46
C TYR A 367 -28.87 33.68 -49.38
N ALA A 368 -28.75 32.43 -48.89
CA ALA A 368 -29.10 31.24 -49.66
C ALA A 368 -30.59 31.22 -50.05
N ALA A 369 -31.47 31.59 -49.11
CA ALA A 369 -32.91 31.66 -49.34
C ALA A 369 -33.28 32.70 -50.42
N ALA A 370 -32.58 33.85 -50.46
CA ALA A 370 -32.76 34.85 -51.51
C ALA A 370 -32.36 34.32 -52.91
N GLN A 371 -31.48 33.33 -52.97
CA GLN A 371 -31.10 32.63 -54.20
C GLN A 371 -31.99 31.42 -54.54
N GLY A 372 -32.96 31.07 -53.67
CA GLY A 372 -33.90 29.98 -53.88
C GLY A 372 -33.61 28.69 -53.09
N ALA A 373 -32.54 28.64 -52.31
CA ALA A 373 -32.24 27.48 -51.47
C ALA A 373 -33.27 27.33 -50.33
N SER A 374 -33.60 26.08 -50.00
CA SER A 374 -34.36 25.72 -48.81
C SER A 374 -33.46 25.09 -47.74
N ALA A 375 -34.04 24.64 -46.62
CA ALA A 375 -33.36 23.84 -45.59
C ALA A 375 -32.94 22.43 -46.08
N VAL A 376 -33.29 22.05 -47.31
CA VAL A 376 -32.87 20.79 -47.93
C VAL A 376 -31.48 20.97 -48.54
N TYR A 377 -30.56 20.02 -48.34
CA TYR A 377 -29.20 20.13 -48.89
C TYR A 377 -28.68 18.85 -49.53
N TRP A 378 -27.80 19.05 -50.53
CA TRP A 378 -27.20 17.97 -51.31
C TRP A 378 -26.18 17.15 -50.53
N LEU A 379 -26.11 15.85 -50.82
CA LEU A 379 -24.99 14.99 -50.46
C LEU A 379 -24.13 14.70 -51.71
N ARG A 380 -22.83 14.46 -51.48
CA ARG A 380 -21.88 14.14 -52.56
C ARG A 380 -22.18 12.79 -53.23
N ASP A 381 -22.78 11.85 -52.50
CA ASP A 381 -23.10 10.52 -53.00
C ASP A 381 -23.96 10.59 -54.27
N THR A 382 -23.76 9.67 -55.20
CA THR A 382 -24.57 9.58 -56.44
C THR A 382 -25.09 8.16 -56.58
N LEU A 383 -26.39 8.01 -56.81
CA LEU A 383 -27.02 6.71 -57.02
C LEU A 383 -27.04 6.36 -58.51
N GLU A 384 -27.27 5.07 -58.82
CA GLU A 384 -27.54 4.63 -60.18
C GLU A 384 -28.69 5.46 -60.77
N SER A 385 -28.54 5.95 -62.01
CA SER A 385 -29.45 6.86 -62.75
C SER A 385 -29.31 8.38 -62.57
N GLY A 386 -28.28 8.88 -61.86
CA GLY A 386 -28.01 10.33 -61.77
C GLY A 386 -28.92 11.08 -60.79
N ILE A 387 -29.47 10.33 -59.83
CA ILE A 387 -30.24 10.85 -58.70
C ILE A 387 -29.29 11.02 -57.52
N HIS A 388 -29.40 12.15 -56.83
CA HIS A 388 -28.57 12.49 -55.68
C HIS A 388 -29.41 12.39 -54.39
N PRO A 389 -28.83 11.85 -53.30
CA PRO A 389 -29.46 11.92 -52.01
C PRO A 389 -29.36 13.35 -51.45
N VAL A 390 -30.39 13.75 -50.71
CA VAL A 390 -30.47 15.02 -49.99
C VAL A 390 -30.96 14.76 -48.57
N ILE A 391 -30.63 15.67 -47.67
CA ILE A 391 -31.20 15.70 -46.34
C ILE A 391 -32.28 16.79 -46.28
N SER A 392 -33.44 16.47 -45.73
CA SER A 392 -34.55 17.40 -45.46
C SER A 392 -34.90 17.41 -43.97
N GLU A 393 -35.79 18.32 -43.57
CA GLU A 393 -36.39 18.36 -42.23
C GLU A 393 -37.05 17.02 -41.82
N THR A 394 -37.50 16.22 -42.80
CA THR A 394 -38.16 14.93 -42.57
C THR A 394 -37.23 13.73 -42.70
N GLY A 395 -35.93 13.96 -42.93
CA GLY A 395 -34.92 12.93 -43.13
C GLY A 395 -34.38 12.86 -44.57
N ALA A 396 -33.66 11.77 -44.86
CA ALA A 396 -33.02 11.55 -46.15
C ALA A 396 -34.04 11.21 -47.25
N LEU A 397 -33.89 11.85 -48.42
CA LEU A 397 -34.66 11.56 -49.63
C LEU A 397 -33.77 11.69 -50.86
N THR A 398 -34.29 11.41 -52.06
CA THR A 398 -33.52 11.40 -53.30
C THR A 398 -34.15 12.31 -54.35
N LEU A 399 -33.36 13.19 -54.96
CA LEU A 399 -33.82 14.16 -55.96
C LEU A 399 -32.97 14.11 -57.25
N PRO A 400 -33.56 14.37 -58.42
CA PRO A 400 -32.81 14.66 -59.64
C PRO A 400 -31.87 15.87 -59.47
N ALA A 401 -30.69 15.83 -60.10
CA ALA A 401 -29.65 16.88 -59.95
C ALA A 401 -30.10 18.29 -60.38
N ASP A 402 -31.14 18.40 -61.22
CA ASP A 402 -31.71 19.66 -61.73
C ASP A 402 -32.82 20.25 -60.84
N THR A 403 -33.05 19.67 -59.65
CA THR A 403 -34.06 20.20 -58.72
C THR A 403 -33.58 21.52 -58.10
N GLU A 404 -34.33 22.61 -58.28
CA GLU A 404 -33.92 23.98 -57.86
C GLU A 404 -34.05 24.28 -56.35
N VAL A 405 -34.61 23.35 -55.57
CA VAL A 405 -35.01 23.57 -54.17
C VAL A 405 -33.88 23.31 -53.14
N PRO A 406 -32.97 22.33 -53.34
CA PRO A 406 -31.91 22.06 -52.36
C PRO A 406 -30.72 23.01 -52.49
N GLY A 407 -30.13 23.40 -51.36
CA GLY A 407 -28.93 24.21 -51.33
C GLY A 407 -27.67 23.44 -50.94
N ILE A 408 -26.61 24.20 -50.68
CA ILE A 408 -25.29 23.71 -50.32
C ILE A 408 -25.02 23.93 -48.83
N ARG A 409 -24.88 22.82 -48.10
CA ARG A 409 -24.32 22.78 -46.74
C ARG A 409 -22.91 22.20 -46.86
N PRO A 410 -21.87 23.04 -46.95
CA PRO A 410 -20.54 22.55 -47.27
C PRO A 410 -19.93 21.75 -46.12
N LEU A 411 -19.05 20.84 -46.51
CA LEU A 411 -18.11 20.14 -45.66
C LEU A 411 -16.70 20.67 -45.98
N ALA A 412 -15.93 21.01 -44.95
CA ALA A 412 -14.54 21.42 -45.07
C ALA A 412 -13.62 20.40 -44.40
N LEU A 413 -12.50 20.08 -45.05
CA LEU A 413 -11.42 19.32 -44.46
C LEU A 413 -10.27 20.27 -44.10
N LEU A 414 -9.92 20.39 -42.82
CA LEU A 414 -8.91 21.34 -42.35
C LEU A 414 -7.73 20.62 -41.68
N ASP A 415 -6.50 20.86 -42.14
CA ASP A 415 -5.29 20.34 -41.50
C ASP A 415 -4.78 21.30 -40.40
N LEU A 416 -4.81 20.85 -39.14
CA LEU A 416 -4.36 21.62 -37.98
C LEU A 416 -2.84 21.77 -37.88
N THR A 417 -2.06 21.09 -38.73
CA THR A 417 -0.62 21.37 -38.85
C THR A 417 -0.34 22.66 -39.62
N ALA A 418 -1.29 23.09 -40.46
CA ALA A 418 -1.20 24.28 -41.29
C ALA A 418 -2.05 25.45 -40.76
N TYR A 419 -2.97 25.21 -39.81
CA TYR A 419 -3.85 26.23 -39.25
C TYR A 419 -3.87 26.23 -37.73
N VAL A 420 -3.82 27.43 -37.14
CA VAL A 420 -3.76 27.63 -35.68
C VAL A 420 -4.97 28.45 -35.23
N PHE A 421 -5.83 27.83 -34.44
CA PHE A 421 -6.85 28.54 -33.67
C PHE A 421 -6.19 29.21 -32.47
N THR A 422 -6.70 30.38 -32.08
CA THR A 422 -6.06 31.25 -31.07
C THR A 422 -6.94 31.54 -29.88
N ALA A 423 -8.25 31.33 -29.98
CA ALA A 423 -9.20 31.51 -28.90
C ALA A 423 -10.41 30.58 -29.04
N GLY A 424 -11.30 30.59 -28.04
CA GLY A 424 -12.55 29.83 -28.00
C GLY A 424 -12.50 28.63 -27.07
N ASP A 425 -13.68 28.15 -26.68
CA ASP A 425 -13.85 26.95 -25.86
C ASP A 425 -14.64 25.84 -26.57
N GLY A 426 -15.05 26.09 -27.83
CA GLY A 426 -15.73 25.11 -28.67
C GLY A 426 -17.24 25.05 -28.48
N THR A 427 -17.81 25.88 -27.60
CA THR A 427 -19.27 26.08 -27.54
C THR A 427 -19.79 26.85 -28.75
N GLU A 428 -21.10 26.78 -29.01
CA GLU A 428 -21.72 27.50 -30.13
C GLU A 428 -21.61 29.03 -29.92
N GLU A 429 -21.68 29.50 -28.66
CA GLU A 429 -21.55 30.90 -28.30
C GLU A 429 -20.09 31.40 -28.30
N ASN A 430 -19.12 30.51 -28.12
CA ASN A 430 -17.69 30.83 -28.12
C ASN A 430 -16.86 29.79 -28.90
N PRO A 431 -17.09 29.69 -30.21
CA PRO A 431 -16.41 28.73 -31.08
C PRO A 431 -14.90 29.01 -31.14
N TYR A 432 -14.13 27.97 -31.47
CA TYR A 432 -12.70 28.13 -31.72
C TYR A 432 -12.47 29.04 -32.95
N ARG A 433 -11.55 30.00 -32.84
CA ARG A 433 -11.25 30.99 -33.89
C ARG A 433 -9.79 31.42 -33.91
#